data_AF-A0AAQ1P8V0-F1
#
_entry.id   AF-A0AAQ1P8V0-F1
#
_cell.length_a   1.000
_cell.length_b   1.000
_cell.length_c   1.000
_cell.angle_alpha   90.00
_cell.angle_beta   90.00
_cell.angle_gamma   90.00
#
_symmetry.space_group_name_H-M   'P 1'
#
loop_
_entity.id
_entity.type
_entity.pdbx_description
1 polymer ?
#
loop_
_entity_poly.entity_id
_entity_poly.type
_entity_poly.pdbx_seq_one_letter_code
_entity_poly.pdbx_strand_id
1 'polypeptide(L)'
;MAAIPSVGINWRKLLLILSIGAIPVLSGLLMMDYQLDRKLEENAKVSVQEAVFSIDQALGRMEADLDSILPLAGKPCDEVLDILEQRVANNPHLRSLILTRNQQAYCATDMDPLAYISAFSLSGRQTQLAFDAPSSPNAAIIKIQKPNSDPGIIATAYGRQLRDELRAFQDGLTLLLEFNDLYIWSEGDSRDAQRPSQVEFTEQTVSEKYGYVVIGGYPRGYAAQEFRVSLHQVLPSLVLVGVASMVIMYLGLTSSRKKKG
;
A
#
# COMPACT_ATOMS: atom_id res chain seq x y z
N MET A 1 9.06 -45.05 -49.80
CA MET A 1 10.01 -43.98 -49.42
C MET A 1 9.41 -42.66 -49.86
N ALA A 2 8.86 -41.89 -48.92
CA ALA A 2 8.23 -40.61 -49.21
C ALA A 2 9.31 -39.59 -49.56
N ALA A 3 9.25 -39.06 -50.78
CA ALA A 3 10.13 -37.99 -51.23
C ALA A 3 9.83 -36.73 -50.39
N ILE A 4 10.79 -36.36 -49.54
CA ILE A 4 10.79 -35.06 -48.86
C ILE A 4 11.09 -34.03 -49.97
N PRO A 5 10.14 -33.18 -50.39
CA PRO A 5 10.45 -32.17 -51.38
C PRO A 5 11.48 -31.22 -50.77
N SER A 6 12.68 -31.17 -51.35
CA SER A 6 13.71 -30.20 -51.01
C SER A 6 13.20 -28.82 -51.41
N VAL A 7 12.54 -28.15 -50.46
CA VAL A 7 12.03 -26.81 -50.68
C VAL A 7 13.23 -25.86 -50.69
N GLY A 8 13.72 -25.52 -51.87
CA GLY A 8 14.60 -24.38 -52.07
C GLY A 8 13.83 -23.07 -51.82
N ILE A 9 13.46 -22.79 -50.57
CA ILE A 9 12.94 -21.47 -50.21
C ILE A 9 14.10 -20.49 -50.33
N ASN A 10 14.00 -19.59 -51.31
CA ASN A 10 14.88 -18.43 -51.42
C ASN A 10 14.87 -17.66 -50.09
N TRP A 11 16.02 -17.41 -49.47
CA TRP A 11 16.16 -16.86 -48.11
C TRP A 11 15.29 -15.61 -47.85
N ARG A 12 15.11 -14.77 -48.88
CA ARG A 12 14.22 -13.59 -48.85
C ARG A 12 12.77 -13.94 -48.51
N LYS A 13 12.26 -15.07 -48.99
CA LYS A 13 10.89 -15.55 -48.72
C LYS A 13 10.76 -16.12 -47.30
N LEU A 14 11.79 -16.79 -46.80
CA LEU A 14 11.84 -17.24 -45.40
C LEU A 14 11.81 -16.03 -44.46
N LEU A 15 12.62 -15.01 -44.73
CA LEU A 15 12.60 -13.77 -43.96
C LEU A 15 11.24 -13.06 -44.03
N LEU A 16 10.61 -12.98 -45.20
CA LEU A 16 9.28 -12.38 -45.32
C LEU A 16 8.22 -13.13 -44.49
N ILE A 17 8.20 -14.46 -44.53
CA ILE A 17 7.26 -15.27 -43.74
C ILE A 17 7.54 -15.12 -42.25
N LEU A 18 8.82 -15.14 -41.85
CA LEU A 18 9.22 -14.94 -40.45
C LEU A 18 8.81 -13.57 -39.94
N SER A 19 9.07 -12.50 -40.69
CA SER A 19 8.69 -11.14 -40.32
C SER A 19 7.18 -10.99 -40.14
N ILE A 20 6.38 -11.59 -41.02
CA ILE A 20 4.91 -11.51 -40.95
C ILE A 20 4.36 -12.25 -39.72
N GLY A 21 4.93 -13.40 -39.37
CA GLY A 21 4.55 -14.11 -38.14
C GLY A 21 5.07 -13.42 -36.87
N ALA A 22 6.19 -12.70 -36.95
CA ALA A 22 6.78 -12.00 -35.80
C ALA A 22 6.03 -10.71 -35.43
N ILE A 23 5.48 -9.98 -36.40
CA ILE A 23 4.75 -8.71 -36.17
C ILE A 23 3.63 -8.86 -35.12
N PRO A 24 2.66 -9.79 -35.24
CA PRO A 24 1.58 -9.90 -34.26
C PRO A 24 2.09 -10.33 -32.88
N VAL A 25 3.16 -11.13 -32.81
CA VAL A 25 3.77 -11.56 -31.55
C VAL A 25 4.42 -10.37 -30.84
N LEU A 26 5.26 -9.60 -31.56
CA LEU A 26 5.92 -8.42 -31.00
C LEU A 26 4.91 -7.35 -30.58
N SER A 27 3.89 -7.10 -31.40
CA SER A 27 2.81 -6.17 -31.05
C SER A 27 2.06 -6.61 -29.81
N GLY A 28 1.77 -7.91 -29.66
CA GLY A 28 1.10 -8.44 -28.47
C GLY A 28 1.94 -8.27 -27.21
N LEU A 29 3.24 -8.54 -27.29
CA LEU A 29 4.17 -8.36 -26.16
C LEU A 29 4.29 -6.90 -25.72
N LEU A 30 4.44 -5.97 -26.67
CA LEU A 30 4.50 -4.54 -26.37
C LEU A 30 3.20 -4.04 -25.73
N MET A 31 2.05 -4.50 -26.23
CA MET A 31 0.76 -4.13 -25.65
C MET A 31 0.59 -4.68 -24.23
N MET A 32 1.06 -5.90 -23.97
CA MET A 32 1.01 -6.52 -22.65
C MET A 32 1.84 -5.75 -21.63
N ASP A 33 3.07 -5.36 -21.99
CA ASP A 33 3.96 -4.55 -21.15
C ASP A 33 3.29 -3.22 -20.77
N TYR A 34 2.74 -2.52 -21.77
CA TYR A 34 2.02 -1.27 -21.56
C TYR A 34 0.78 -1.44 -20.67
N GLN A 35 0.01 -2.52 -20.84
CA GLN A 35 -1.15 -2.80 -20.00
C GLN A 35 -0.76 -3.11 -18.55
N LEU A 36 0.35 -3.82 -18.34
CA LEU A 36 0.85 -4.15 -17.02
C LEU A 36 1.27 -2.88 -16.28
N ASP A 37 2.09 -2.03 -16.89
CA ASP A 37 2.54 -0.78 -16.29
C ASP A 37 1.36 0.10 -15.89
N ARG A 38 0.38 0.26 -16.80
CA ARG A 38 -0.85 1.02 -16.51
C ARG A 38 -1.66 0.43 -15.37
N LYS A 39 -1.77 -0.89 -15.31
CA LYS A 39 -2.47 -1.58 -14.22
C LYS A 39 -1.75 -1.36 -12.89
N LEU A 40 -0.42 -1.46 -12.85
CA LEU A 40 0.36 -1.26 -11.63
C LEU A 40 0.26 0.19 -11.14
N GLU A 41 0.38 1.17 -12.04
CA GLU A 41 0.21 2.60 -11.75
C GLU A 41 -1.19 2.89 -11.18
N GLU A 42 -2.25 2.42 -11.85
CA GLU A 42 -3.63 2.62 -11.41
C GLU A 42 -3.89 1.93 -10.07
N ASN A 43 -3.40 0.70 -9.88
CA ASN A 43 -3.55 -0.03 -8.63
C ASN A 43 -2.84 0.67 -7.47
N ALA A 44 -1.62 1.18 -7.68
CA ALA A 44 -0.90 1.94 -6.66
C ALA A 44 -1.69 3.20 -6.25
N LYS A 45 -2.21 3.94 -7.25
CA LYS A 45 -3.00 5.15 -7.02
C LYS A 45 -4.28 4.86 -6.23
N VAL A 46 -5.06 3.86 -6.65
CA VAL A 46 -6.31 3.47 -5.96
C VAL A 46 -6.01 2.97 -4.55
N SER A 47 -5.02 2.08 -4.40
CA SER A 47 -4.67 1.52 -3.10
C SER A 47 -4.22 2.57 -2.09
N VAL A 48 -3.45 3.57 -2.52
CA VAL A 48 -3.05 4.69 -1.63
C VAL A 48 -4.27 5.50 -1.18
N GLN A 49 -5.23 5.76 -2.07
CA GLN A 49 -6.46 6.48 -1.73
C GLN A 49 -7.35 5.68 -0.77
N GLU A 50 -7.53 4.39 -1.04
CA GLU A 50 -8.29 3.49 -0.18
C GLU A 50 -7.62 3.29 1.18
N ALA A 51 -6.28 3.24 1.23
CA ALA A 51 -5.53 3.16 2.47
C ALA A 51 -5.72 4.41 3.33
N VAL A 52 -5.67 5.62 2.74
CA VAL A 52 -6.00 6.86 3.47
C VAL A 52 -7.43 6.79 4.03
N PHE A 53 -8.40 6.33 3.24
CA PHE A 53 -9.77 6.20 3.72
C PHE A 53 -9.89 5.20 4.89
N SER A 54 -9.26 4.03 4.79
CA SER A 54 -9.30 3.01 5.86
C SER A 54 -8.63 3.50 7.15
N ILE A 55 -7.45 4.11 7.03
CA ILE A 55 -6.71 4.63 8.18
C ILE A 55 -7.46 5.82 8.81
N ASP A 56 -8.05 6.71 8.00
CA ASP A 56 -8.90 7.80 8.51
C ASP A 56 -10.10 7.27 9.29
N GLN A 57 -10.70 6.18 8.83
CA GLN A 57 -11.80 5.51 9.53
C GLN A 57 -11.32 4.89 10.85
N ALA A 58 -10.15 4.24 10.87
CA ALA A 58 -9.56 3.66 12.07
C ALA A 58 -9.26 4.73 13.13
N LEU A 59 -8.64 5.85 12.74
CA LEU A 59 -8.40 6.99 13.63
C LEU A 59 -9.70 7.69 14.02
N GLY A 60 -10.70 7.73 13.14
CA GLY A 60 -12.01 8.31 13.41
C GLY A 60 -12.78 7.57 14.50
N ARG A 61 -12.64 6.24 14.57
CA ARG A 61 -13.20 5.45 15.69
C ARG A 61 -12.62 5.89 17.04
N MET A 62 -11.30 6.13 17.09
CA MET A 62 -10.63 6.61 18.31
C MET A 62 -11.02 8.05 18.66
N GLU A 63 -11.15 8.92 17.66
CA GLU A 63 -11.58 10.30 17.87
C GLU A 63 -13.02 10.38 18.41
N ALA A 64 -13.92 9.52 17.93
CA ALA A 64 -15.29 9.46 18.42
C ALA A 64 -15.36 9.06 19.91
N ASP A 65 -14.43 8.21 20.37
CA ASP A 65 -14.32 7.89 21.80
C ASP A 65 -13.95 9.13 22.62
N LEU A 66 -13.06 10.00 22.12
CA LEU A 66 -12.67 11.24 22.81
C LEU A 66 -13.88 12.13 23.09
N ASP A 67 -14.79 12.29 22.13
CA ASP A 67 -15.98 13.14 22.31
C ASP A 67 -16.88 12.65 23.45
N SER A 68 -16.94 11.33 23.68
CA SER A 68 -17.72 10.76 24.79
C SER A 68 -17.06 10.94 26.16
N ILE A 69 -15.73 11.12 26.18
CA ILE A 69 -14.92 11.25 27.41
C ILE A 69 -14.68 12.72 27.75
N LEU A 70 -14.77 13.62 26.77
CA LEU A 70 -14.51 15.05 26.92
C LEU A 70 -15.18 15.70 28.14
N PRO A 71 -16.42 15.34 28.55
CA PRO A 71 -17.03 15.86 29.77
C PRO A 71 -16.32 15.51 31.09
N LEU A 72 -15.41 14.53 31.08
CA LEU A 72 -14.55 14.18 32.23
C LEU A 72 -13.30 15.05 32.29
N ALA A 73 -12.91 15.70 31.18
CA ALA A 73 -11.76 16.58 31.14
C ALA A 73 -11.96 17.76 32.09
N GLY A 74 -10.97 18.03 32.94
CA GLY A 74 -11.01 19.09 33.94
C GLY A 74 -11.57 18.65 35.30
N LYS A 75 -12.03 17.42 35.48
CA LYS A 75 -12.32 16.87 36.81
C LYS A 75 -11.04 16.40 37.53
N PRO A 76 -11.03 16.32 38.87
CA PRO A 76 -9.94 15.71 39.63
C PRO A 76 -9.68 14.27 39.20
N CYS A 77 -8.41 13.84 39.18
CA CYS A 77 -8.02 12.52 38.66
C CYS A 77 -8.61 11.37 39.49
N ASP A 78 -8.65 11.54 40.81
CA ASP A 78 -9.23 10.62 41.79
C ASP A 78 -10.73 10.35 41.57
N GLU A 79 -11.47 11.29 40.98
CA GLU A 79 -12.90 11.11 40.69
C GLU A 79 -13.17 10.38 39.36
N VAL A 80 -12.22 10.38 38.43
CA VAL A 80 -12.45 9.93 37.04
C VAL A 80 -11.58 8.77 36.60
N LEU A 81 -10.50 8.45 37.32
CA LEU A 81 -9.55 7.41 36.93
C LEU A 81 -10.24 6.06 36.70
N ASP A 82 -11.08 5.61 37.65
CA ASP A 82 -11.83 4.35 37.53
C ASP A 82 -12.70 4.31 36.27
N ILE A 83 -13.32 5.44 35.91
CA ILE A 83 -14.18 5.56 34.72
C ILE A 83 -13.34 5.46 33.45
N LEU A 84 -12.15 6.07 33.43
CA LEU A 84 -11.23 6.00 32.30
C LEU A 84 -10.68 4.59 32.13
N GLU A 85 -10.27 3.93 33.22
CA GLU A 85 -9.80 2.54 33.20
C GLU A 85 -10.88 1.58 32.69
N GLN A 86 -12.12 1.72 33.18
CA GLN A 86 -13.24 0.93 32.69
C GLN A 86 -13.49 1.14 31.19
N ARG A 87 -13.31 2.37 30.68
CA ARG A 87 -13.48 2.65 29.26
C ARG A 87 -12.37 2.04 28.40
N VAL A 88 -11.12 2.11 28.85
CA VAL A 88 -10.00 1.43 28.18
C VAL A 88 -10.21 -0.08 28.19
N ALA A 89 -10.62 -0.67 29.32
CA ALA A 89 -10.87 -2.10 29.44
C ALA A 89 -12.00 -2.60 28.51
N ASN A 90 -13.00 -1.77 28.24
CA ASN A 90 -14.12 -2.09 27.37
C ASN A 90 -13.87 -1.80 25.89
N ASN A 91 -12.73 -1.21 25.52
CA ASN A 91 -12.44 -0.83 24.15
C ASN A 91 -11.08 -1.38 23.69
N PRO A 92 -11.04 -2.46 22.90
CA PRO A 92 -9.78 -3.10 22.48
C PRO A 92 -8.93 -2.22 21.54
N HIS A 93 -9.49 -1.13 21.01
CA HIS A 93 -8.76 -0.18 20.17
C HIS A 93 -8.02 0.88 20.99
N LEU A 94 -8.35 1.03 22.26
CA LEU A 94 -7.67 1.96 23.16
C LEU A 94 -6.61 1.23 23.98
N ARG A 95 -5.42 1.82 24.04
CA ARG A 95 -4.37 1.44 24.99
C ARG A 95 -4.49 2.25 26.27
N SER A 96 -4.66 3.56 26.15
CA SER A 96 -4.77 4.45 27.31
C SER A 96 -5.52 5.74 26.99
N LEU A 97 -6.03 6.36 28.05
CA LEU A 97 -6.67 7.66 28.03
C LEU A 97 -5.93 8.60 28.98
N ILE A 98 -5.69 9.83 28.52
CA ILE A 98 -4.98 10.84 29.28
C ILE A 98 -5.77 12.15 29.23
N LEU A 99 -5.96 12.75 30.40
CA LEU A 99 -6.56 14.07 30.53
C LEU A 99 -5.46 15.13 30.63
N THR A 100 -5.64 16.22 29.90
CA THR A 100 -4.72 17.35 29.88
C THR A 100 -5.42 18.63 30.33
N ARG A 101 -4.66 19.53 30.94
CA ARG A 101 -5.08 20.89 31.29
C ARG A 101 -3.92 21.83 31.05
N ASN A 102 -4.13 22.96 30.38
CA ASN A 102 -3.06 23.86 29.96
C ASN A 102 -1.94 23.12 29.20
N GLN A 103 -2.31 22.16 28.33
CA GLN A 103 -1.40 21.28 27.57
C GLN A 103 -0.48 20.39 28.44
N GLN A 104 -0.78 20.23 29.73
CA GLN A 104 -0.06 19.32 30.61
C GLN A 104 -0.95 18.14 30.99
N ALA A 105 -0.42 16.93 30.84
CA ALA A 105 -1.06 15.71 31.31
C ALA A 105 -1.11 15.72 32.84
N TYR A 106 -2.30 15.49 33.40
CA TYR A 106 -2.49 15.45 34.86
C TYR A 106 -3.09 14.13 35.36
N CYS A 107 -3.70 13.35 34.48
CA CYS A 107 -4.30 12.05 34.79
C CYS A 107 -4.13 11.13 33.58
N ALA A 108 -3.70 9.89 33.80
CA ALA A 108 -3.50 8.90 32.75
C ALA A 108 -3.88 7.51 33.27
N THR A 109 -4.41 6.65 32.39
CA THR A 109 -4.68 5.24 32.71
C THR A 109 -3.47 4.33 32.50
N ASP A 110 -2.40 4.85 31.89
CA ASP A 110 -1.13 4.13 31.77
C ASP A 110 -0.12 4.63 32.81
N MET A 111 0.99 3.91 32.89
CA MET A 111 2.10 4.25 33.78
C MET A 111 3.18 5.09 33.08
N ASP A 112 2.87 5.69 31.93
CA ASP A 112 3.85 6.54 31.24
C ASP A 112 4.08 7.84 32.04
N PRO A 113 5.32 8.36 32.11
CA PRO A 113 5.60 9.61 32.80
C PRO A 113 4.79 10.77 32.21
N LEU A 114 4.09 11.55 33.04
CA LEU A 114 3.25 12.66 32.58
C LEU A 114 4.02 13.70 31.74
N ALA A 115 5.33 13.88 32.00
CA ALA A 115 6.19 14.74 31.19
C ALA A 115 6.33 14.24 29.74
N TYR A 116 6.46 12.92 29.54
CA TYR A 116 6.53 12.30 28.22
C TYR A 116 5.20 12.47 27.46
N ILE A 117 4.07 12.36 28.16
CA ILE A 117 2.75 12.51 27.54
C ILE A 117 2.45 13.99 27.21
N SER A 118 2.82 14.91 28.11
CA SER A 118 2.65 16.35 27.92
C SER A 118 3.40 16.88 26.70
N ALA A 119 4.54 16.28 26.34
CA ALA A 119 5.30 16.66 25.13
C ALA A 119 4.45 16.55 23.84
N PHE A 120 3.56 15.56 23.77
CA PHE A 120 2.63 15.45 22.64
C PHE A 120 1.57 16.56 22.67
N SER A 121 0.97 16.84 23.84
CA SER A 121 -0.03 17.90 23.96
C SER A 121 0.53 19.29 23.59
N LEU A 122 1.74 19.60 24.06
CA LEU A 122 2.48 20.82 23.77
C LEU A 122 2.85 20.97 22.29
N SER A 123 2.95 19.87 21.54
CA SER A 123 3.22 19.93 20.10
C SER A 123 2.06 20.54 19.30
N GLY A 124 0.86 20.60 19.88
CA GLY A 124 -0.36 21.11 19.23
C GLY A 124 -0.88 20.21 18.09
N ARG A 125 -0.24 19.06 17.85
CA ARG A 125 -0.59 18.15 16.76
C ARG A 125 -1.82 17.33 17.11
N GLN A 126 -2.65 17.02 16.12
CA GLN A 126 -3.81 16.14 16.31
C GLN A 126 -3.39 14.68 16.42
N THR A 127 -2.39 14.25 15.63
CA THR A 127 -1.91 12.86 15.62
C THR A 127 -0.38 12.78 15.67
N GLN A 128 0.12 11.70 16.28
CA GLN A 128 1.54 11.37 16.32
C GLN A 128 1.73 9.86 16.43
N LEU A 129 2.71 9.35 15.68
CA LEU A 129 3.33 8.05 15.93
C LEU A 129 4.50 8.23 16.90
N ALA A 130 4.59 7.37 17.89
CA ALA A 130 5.71 7.31 18.83
C ALA A 130 6.13 5.85 19.02
N PHE A 131 7.42 5.65 19.27
CA PHE A 131 7.98 4.35 19.62
C PHE A 131 8.50 4.37 21.05
N ASP A 132 8.64 3.18 21.62
CA ASP A 132 9.38 2.96 22.87
C ASP A 132 8.86 3.82 24.02
N ALA A 133 7.54 3.90 24.16
CA ALA A 133 6.98 4.52 25.36
C ALA A 133 7.44 3.75 26.60
N PRO A 134 7.67 4.44 27.73
CA PRO A 134 8.26 3.82 28.92
C PRO A 134 7.54 2.57 29.44
N SER A 135 6.20 2.55 29.38
CA SER A 135 5.38 1.39 29.78
C SER A 135 5.16 0.35 28.68
N SER A 136 5.67 0.57 27.47
CA SER A 136 5.55 -0.35 26.33
C SER A 136 6.79 -0.27 25.44
N PRO A 137 7.95 -0.76 25.92
CA PRO A 137 9.15 -0.82 25.12
C PRO A 137 8.92 -1.69 23.90
N ASN A 138 9.53 -1.31 22.78
CA ASN A 138 9.42 -1.98 21.50
C ASN A 138 8.04 -1.87 20.78
N ALA A 139 7.09 -1.08 21.31
CA ALA A 139 5.78 -0.92 20.70
C ALA A 139 5.65 0.38 19.89
N ALA A 140 4.98 0.28 18.73
CA ALA A 140 4.50 1.44 17.97
C ALA A 140 3.18 1.93 18.58
N ILE A 141 3.07 3.24 18.80
CA ILE A 141 1.94 3.84 19.52
C ILE A 141 1.44 5.04 18.75
N ILE A 142 0.14 5.05 18.50
CA ILE A 142 -0.55 6.18 17.88
C ILE A 142 -1.19 6.99 18.99
N LYS A 143 -0.91 8.28 19.02
CA LYS A 143 -1.52 9.26 19.92
C LYS A 143 -2.45 10.14 19.10
N ILE A 144 -3.67 10.34 19.58
CA ILE A 144 -4.65 11.25 18.99
C ILE A 144 -5.20 12.18 20.07
N GLN A 145 -5.34 13.46 19.73
CA GLN A 145 -5.99 14.46 20.57
C GLN A 145 -6.83 15.40 19.73
N LYS A 146 -7.86 16.02 20.34
CA LYS A 146 -8.66 17.02 19.65
C LYS A 146 -7.91 18.37 19.62
N PRO A 147 -7.72 19.00 18.45
CA PRO A 147 -7.07 20.29 18.38
C PRO A 147 -7.88 21.34 19.16
N ASN A 148 -7.18 22.27 19.81
CA ASN A 148 -7.77 23.39 20.56
C ASN A 148 -8.74 22.98 21.69
N SER A 149 -8.55 21.81 22.30
CA SER A 149 -9.29 21.39 23.50
C SER A 149 -8.47 21.66 24.76
N ASP A 150 -9.00 22.50 25.66
CA ASP A 150 -8.47 22.71 27.01
C ASP A 150 -9.63 22.96 27.99
N PRO A 151 -9.87 22.07 28.97
CA PRO A 151 -9.16 20.83 29.22
C PRO A 151 -9.30 19.84 28.05
N GLY A 152 -8.22 19.11 27.78
CA GLY A 152 -8.08 18.23 26.61
C GLY A 152 -8.01 16.76 26.98
N ILE A 153 -8.08 15.90 25.96
CA ILE A 153 -7.95 14.46 26.09
C ILE A 153 -7.05 13.92 24.98
N ILE A 154 -6.16 13.01 25.36
CA ILE A 154 -5.36 12.21 24.45
C ILE A 154 -5.83 10.76 24.59
N ALA A 155 -6.10 10.10 23.46
CA ALA A 155 -6.23 8.66 23.39
C ALA A 155 -4.97 8.08 22.76
N THR A 156 -4.55 6.92 23.24
CA THR A 156 -3.47 6.15 22.62
C THR A 156 -3.97 4.79 22.15
N ALA A 157 -3.36 4.27 21.09
CA ALA A 157 -3.59 2.91 20.58
C ALA A 157 -2.28 2.27 20.12
N TYR A 158 -2.28 0.95 20.03
CA TYR A 158 -1.17 0.23 19.41
C TYR A 158 -1.20 0.39 17.88
N GLY A 159 -0.05 0.71 17.29
CA GLY A 159 0.12 0.83 15.84
C GLY A 159 -0.18 -0.47 15.07
N ARG A 160 -0.28 -1.61 15.75
CA ARG A 160 -0.69 -2.89 15.16
C ARG A 160 -2.03 -2.80 14.42
N GLN A 161 -2.97 -1.99 14.92
CA GLN A 161 -4.26 -1.84 14.27
C GLN A 161 -4.11 -1.22 12.89
N LEU A 162 -3.29 -0.16 12.77
CA LEU A 162 -3.01 0.46 11.49
C LEU A 162 -2.22 -0.48 10.58
N ARG A 163 -1.31 -1.30 11.12
CA ARG A 163 -0.59 -2.33 10.34
C ARG A 163 -1.54 -3.38 9.76
N ASP A 164 -2.55 -3.78 10.52
CA ASP A 164 -3.56 -4.74 10.06
C ASP A 164 -4.42 -4.13 8.92
N GLU A 165 -4.76 -2.84 9.00
CA GLU A 165 -5.40 -2.12 7.88
C GLU A 165 -4.49 -2.07 6.64
N LEU A 166 -3.19 -1.79 6.81
CA LEU A 166 -2.23 -1.77 5.69
C LEU A 166 -2.02 -3.15 5.06
N ARG A 167 -2.13 -4.24 5.83
CA ARG A 167 -1.98 -5.61 5.34
C ARG A 167 -3.17 -6.07 4.48
N ALA A 168 -4.32 -5.41 4.59
CA ALA A 168 -5.49 -5.75 3.78
C ALA A 168 -5.27 -5.50 2.28
N PHE A 169 -4.33 -4.61 1.93
CA PHE A 169 -3.94 -4.32 0.55
C PHE A 169 -3.00 -5.41 0.04
N GLN A 170 -3.56 -6.37 -0.71
CA GLN A 170 -2.83 -7.46 -1.36
C GLN A 170 -2.36 -7.00 -2.76
N ASP A 171 -1.53 -7.82 -3.43
CA ASP A 171 -0.94 -7.61 -4.78
C ASP A 171 0.51 -7.10 -4.83
N GLY A 172 1.31 -7.35 -3.79
CA GLY A 172 2.75 -7.04 -3.80
C GLY A 172 3.08 -5.55 -3.71
N LEU A 173 2.05 -4.70 -3.61
CA LEU A 173 2.16 -3.29 -3.29
C LEU A 173 2.63 -3.12 -1.84
N THR A 174 3.63 -2.27 -1.64
CA THR A 174 4.09 -1.89 -0.30
C THR A 174 3.47 -0.55 0.06
N LEU A 175 2.72 -0.50 1.17
CA LEU A 175 2.16 0.72 1.73
C LEU A 175 2.87 1.13 3.01
N LEU A 176 3.28 2.40 3.08
CA LEU A 176 3.88 3.03 4.24
C LEU A 176 2.97 4.14 4.73
N LEU A 177 2.77 4.15 6.03
CA LEU A 177 2.06 5.20 6.73
C LEU A 177 3.05 6.04 7.52
N GLU A 178 3.22 7.29 7.10
CA GLU A 178 4.17 8.23 7.67
C GLU A 178 3.49 9.30 8.51
N PHE A 179 3.98 9.42 9.74
CA PHE A 179 3.70 10.53 10.64
C PHE A 179 5.01 11.31 10.83
N ASN A 180 5.26 12.27 9.93
CA ASN A 180 6.53 13.01 9.85
C ASN A 180 7.71 12.07 9.54
N ASP A 181 8.75 12.08 10.38
CA ASP A 181 9.97 11.28 10.21
C ASP A 181 9.80 9.82 10.62
N LEU A 182 8.64 9.47 11.22
CA LEU A 182 8.35 8.12 11.69
C LEU A 182 7.33 7.46 10.78
N TYR A 183 7.53 6.17 10.51
CA TYR A 183 6.65 5.41 9.63
C TYR A 183 6.37 4.02 10.17
N ILE A 184 5.23 3.47 9.77
CA ILE A 184 4.89 2.04 9.92
C ILE A 184 4.48 1.46 8.58
N TRP A 185 4.62 0.15 8.44
CA TRP A 185 4.14 -0.61 7.29
C TRP A 185 3.61 -1.97 7.76
N SER A 186 3.05 -2.77 6.86
CA SER A 186 2.44 -4.05 7.21
C SER A 186 3.37 -4.95 8.03
N GLU A 187 4.66 -5.01 7.68
CA GLU A 187 5.61 -5.94 8.28
C GLU A 187 6.57 -5.34 9.33
N GLY A 188 6.62 -4.02 9.47
CA GLY A 188 7.48 -3.39 10.48
C GLY A 188 7.28 -1.89 10.64
N ASP A 189 8.36 -1.17 10.96
CA ASP A 189 8.33 0.27 11.25
C ASP A 189 9.69 0.94 11.07
N SER A 190 9.78 2.25 11.36
CA SER A 190 10.98 3.04 11.13
C SER A 190 12.21 2.65 11.94
N ARG A 191 12.10 1.70 12.87
CA ARG A 191 13.25 1.15 13.60
C ARG A 191 13.94 0.02 12.84
N ASP A 192 13.32 -0.48 11.78
CA ASP A 192 13.93 -1.49 10.91
C ASP A 192 15.17 -0.92 10.21
N ALA A 193 16.20 -1.77 10.05
CA ALA A 193 17.47 -1.36 9.45
C ALA A 193 17.34 -0.87 8.00
N GLN A 194 16.29 -1.31 7.29
CA GLN A 194 16.05 -0.94 5.91
C GLN A 194 14.60 -0.58 5.68
N ARG A 195 14.39 0.62 5.14
CA ARG A 195 13.10 1.06 4.64
C ARG A 195 12.68 0.19 3.44
N PRO A 196 11.44 -0.31 3.40
CA PRO A 196 10.95 -1.10 2.27
C PRO A 196 10.93 -0.28 0.96
N SER A 197 11.25 -0.95 -0.14
CA SER A 197 11.36 -0.33 -1.47
C SER A 197 9.99 -0.04 -2.07
N GLN A 198 9.80 1.19 -2.57
CA GLN A 198 8.60 1.64 -3.30
C GLN A 198 9.03 2.47 -4.52
N VAL A 199 10.00 1.98 -5.30
CA VAL A 199 10.63 2.79 -6.37
C VAL A 199 9.91 2.69 -7.72
N GLU A 200 9.04 1.70 -7.88
CA GLU A 200 8.24 1.50 -9.09
C GLU A 200 6.80 1.93 -8.82
N PHE A 201 6.25 2.75 -9.73
CA PHE A 201 4.87 3.26 -9.66
C PHE A 201 4.52 3.87 -8.30
N THR A 202 5.42 4.70 -7.78
CA THR A 202 5.25 5.35 -6.47
C THR A 202 4.13 6.38 -6.53
N GLU A 203 3.15 6.22 -5.63
CA GLU A 203 2.06 7.15 -5.42
C GLU A 203 2.05 7.59 -3.94
N GLN A 204 1.58 8.79 -3.69
CA GLN A 204 1.48 9.32 -2.33
C GLN A 204 0.20 10.14 -2.17
N THR A 205 -0.40 10.08 -0.98
CA THR A 205 -1.56 10.90 -0.63
C THR A 205 -1.48 11.31 0.83
N VAL A 206 -1.86 12.55 1.11
CA VAL A 206 -1.89 13.11 2.46
C VAL A 206 -3.31 13.03 2.99
N SER A 207 -3.49 12.59 4.24
CA SER A 207 -4.77 12.69 4.93
C SER A 207 -5.07 14.15 5.26
N GLU A 208 -6.15 14.69 4.70
CA GLU A 208 -6.62 16.04 5.03
C GLU A 208 -7.10 16.15 6.48
N LYS A 209 -7.56 15.04 7.07
CA LYS A 209 -8.14 15.02 8.40
C LYS A 209 -7.09 14.93 9.51
N TYR A 210 -6.06 14.11 9.33
CA TYR A 210 -5.09 13.83 10.40
C TYR A 210 -3.64 14.19 10.05
N GLY A 211 -3.36 14.61 8.81
CA GLY A 211 -2.06 15.14 8.39
C GLY A 211 -0.94 14.11 8.25
N TYR A 212 -1.24 12.81 8.26
CA TYR A 212 -0.28 11.76 7.91
C TYR A 212 -0.19 11.59 6.39
N VAL A 213 0.85 10.90 5.93
CA VAL A 213 1.04 10.58 4.50
C VAL A 213 1.02 9.08 4.30
N VAL A 214 0.30 8.60 3.29
CA VAL A 214 0.42 7.24 2.79
C VAL A 214 1.26 7.27 1.53
N ILE A 215 2.31 6.45 1.50
CA ILE A 215 3.15 6.24 0.34
C ILE A 215 2.98 4.79 -0.09
N GLY A 216 2.64 4.58 -1.36
CA GLY A 216 2.45 3.26 -1.93
C GLY A 216 3.32 3.08 -3.16
N GLY A 217 3.85 1.88 -3.34
CA GLY A 217 4.58 1.55 -4.56
C GLY A 217 5.11 0.13 -4.53
N TYR A 218 5.69 -0.28 -5.64
CA TYR A 218 6.25 -1.63 -5.79
C TYR A 218 7.75 -1.64 -5.53
N PRO A 219 8.29 -2.76 -5.02
CA PRO A 219 9.73 -2.91 -4.87
C PRO A 219 10.40 -2.97 -6.23
N ARG A 220 11.69 -2.61 -6.27
CA ARG A 220 12.49 -2.69 -7.50
C ARG A 220 12.45 -4.09 -8.12
N GLY A 221 12.21 -4.16 -9.42
CA GLY A 221 12.14 -5.37 -10.22
C GLY A 221 10.78 -6.06 -10.23
N TYR A 222 9.77 -5.49 -9.57
CA TYR A 222 8.44 -6.10 -9.49
C TYR A 222 7.77 -6.17 -10.86
N ALA A 223 7.77 -5.07 -11.63
CA ALA A 223 7.17 -5.04 -12.97
C ALA A 223 7.77 -6.12 -13.89
N ALA A 224 9.11 -6.24 -13.88
CA ALA A 224 9.82 -7.25 -14.68
C ALA A 224 9.56 -8.69 -14.19
N GLN A 225 9.31 -8.89 -12.90
CA GLN A 225 8.89 -10.20 -12.38
C GLN A 225 7.46 -10.53 -12.83
N GLU A 226 6.54 -9.58 -12.71
CA GLU A 226 5.13 -9.76 -13.06
C GLU A 226 4.93 -9.94 -14.58
N PHE A 227 5.73 -9.23 -15.39
CA PHE A 227 5.78 -9.43 -16.84
C PHE A 227 6.25 -10.85 -17.20
N ARG A 228 7.25 -11.41 -16.51
CA ARG A 228 7.74 -12.78 -16.75
C ARG A 228 6.71 -13.85 -16.39
N VAL A 229 5.95 -13.62 -15.33
CA VAL A 229 4.85 -14.51 -14.92
C VAL A 229 3.72 -14.44 -15.95
N SER A 230 3.31 -13.24 -16.33
CA SER A 230 2.27 -13.00 -17.35
C SER A 230 2.66 -13.58 -18.71
N LEU A 231 3.94 -13.43 -19.10
CA LEU A 231 4.46 -13.97 -20.35
C LEU A 231 4.28 -15.49 -20.45
N HIS A 232 4.56 -16.24 -19.37
CA HIS A 232 4.38 -17.69 -19.37
C HIS A 232 2.94 -18.12 -19.66
N GLN A 233 1.95 -17.31 -19.26
CA GLN A 233 0.53 -17.59 -19.49
C GLN A 233 0.09 -17.25 -20.91
N VAL A 234 0.63 -16.19 -21.51
CA VAL A 234 0.20 -15.66 -22.82
C VAL A 234 1.04 -16.19 -23.99
N LEU A 235 2.25 -16.71 -23.74
CA LEU A 235 3.16 -17.18 -24.78
C LEU A 235 2.57 -18.29 -25.68
N PRO A 236 1.85 -19.32 -25.17
CA PRO A 236 1.28 -20.36 -26.01
C PRO A 236 0.27 -19.82 -27.04
N SER A 237 -0.55 -18.85 -26.66
CA SER A 237 -1.56 -18.27 -27.57
C SER A 237 -0.91 -17.36 -28.62
N LEU A 238 0.08 -16.55 -28.24
CA LEU A 238 0.85 -15.72 -29.17
C LEU A 238 1.58 -16.58 -30.22
N VAL A 239 2.20 -17.69 -29.79
CA VAL A 239 2.86 -18.63 -30.72
C VAL A 239 1.87 -19.22 -31.70
N LEU A 240 0.67 -19.62 -31.24
CA LEU A 240 -0.36 -20.19 -32.12
C LEU A 240 -0.80 -19.18 -33.19
N VAL A 241 -1.02 -17.91 -32.81
CA VAL A 241 -1.34 -16.83 -33.75
C VAL A 241 -0.20 -16.59 -34.74
N GLY A 242 1.04 -16.57 -34.28
CA GLY A 242 2.22 -16.45 -35.15
C GLY A 242 2.32 -17.60 -36.17
N VAL A 243 2.15 -18.84 -35.73
CA VAL A 243 2.17 -20.03 -36.60
C VAL A 243 1.03 -20.00 -37.61
N ALA A 244 -0.20 -19.68 -37.18
CA ALA A 244 -1.34 -19.56 -38.08
C ALA A 244 -1.10 -18.50 -39.16
N SER A 245 -0.54 -17.35 -38.79
CA SER A 245 -0.21 -16.26 -39.72
C SER A 245 0.84 -16.70 -40.76
N MET A 246 1.87 -17.44 -40.32
CA MET A 246 2.87 -18.01 -41.23
C MET A 246 2.26 -19.02 -42.20
N VAL A 247 1.39 -19.92 -41.71
CA VAL A 247 0.72 -20.94 -42.54
C VAL A 247 -0.15 -20.28 -43.61
N ILE A 248 -0.95 -19.27 -43.24
CA ILE A 248 -1.81 -18.53 -44.19
C ILE A 248 -0.96 -17.88 -45.28
N MET A 249 0.13 -17.21 -44.92
CA MET A 249 1.01 -16.54 -45.88
C MET A 249 1.70 -17.54 -46.82
N TYR A 250 2.14 -18.69 -46.28
CA TYR A 250 2.71 -19.78 -47.08
C TYR A 250 1.71 -20.34 -48.11
N LEU A 251 0.47 -20.57 -47.70
CA LEU A 251 -0.61 -21.03 -48.59
C LEU A 251 -0.97 -19.98 -49.66
N GLY A 252 -0.96 -18.69 -49.31
CA GLY A 252 -1.17 -17.60 -50.25
C GLY A 252 -0.09 -17.53 -51.35
N LEU A 253 1.18 -17.69 -50.96
CA LEU A 253 2.31 -17.66 -51.90
C LEU A 253 2.34 -18.88 -52.84
N THR A 254 1.90 -20.05 -52.36
CA THR A 254 1.85 -21.28 -53.17
C THR A 254 0.65 -21.33 -54.10
N SER A 255 -0.53 -20.85 -53.67
CA SER A 255 -1.74 -20.80 -54.51
C SER A 255 -1.63 -19.76 -55.63
N SER A 256 -1.02 -18.60 -55.37
CA SER A 256 -0.77 -17.56 -56.39
C SER A 256 0.20 -18.03 -57.49
N ARG A 257 1.13 -18.93 -57.17
CA ARG A 257 2.01 -19.59 -58.15
C ARG A 257 1.26 -20.53 -59.10
N LYS A 258 0.23 -21.25 -58.61
CA LYS A 258 -0.60 -22.14 -59.43
C LYS A 258 -1.51 -21.41 -60.42
N LYS A 259 -1.83 -20.13 -60.18
CA LYS A 259 -2.67 -19.31 -61.07
C LYS A 259 -1.90 -18.57 -62.18
N LYS A 260 -0.56 -18.58 -62.14
CA LYS A 260 0.32 -17.86 -63.09
C LYS A 260 1.14 -18.78 -64.01
N GLY A 261 0.90 -20.08 -63.98
CA GLY A 261 1.43 -21.06 -64.95
C GLY A 261 0.28 -21.72 -65.68
#